data_AF-A0A970FRX4-F1
#
_entry.id   AF-A0A970FRX4-F1
#
_cell.length_a   1.000
_cell.length_b   1.000
_cell.length_c   1.000
_cell.angle_alpha   90.00
_cell.angle_beta   90.00
_cell.angle_gamma   90.00
#
_symmetry.space_group_name_H-M   'P 1'
#
loop_
_entity.id
_entity.type
_entity.pdbx_description
1 polymer ?
#
loop_
_entity_poly.entity_id
_entity_poly.type
_entity_poly.pdbx_seq_one_letter_code
_entity_poly.pdbx_strand_id
1 'polypeptide(L)'
;FRVIAALPALLVFLMATVGQMLVLARWMRQTLLFLFAAPLVTFVQAVLSGLLLPLPPWAGLLKQLALLLPGSHLVALLTASPDMMSAAAWFGLLLSMLGWLGLGILLNSRAMVQVTRTR
;
A
#
# COMPACT_ATOMS: atom_id res chain seq x y z
N PHE A 1 3.00 -23.29 9.50
CA PHE A 1 1.85 -22.63 10.16
C PHE A 1 1.90 -21.10 10.12
N ARG A 2 3.03 -20.42 10.44
CA ARG A 2 3.12 -18.94 10.40
C ARG A 2 2.80 -18.29 9.05
N VAL A 3 3.25 -18.89 7.94
CA VAL A 3 2.99 -18.37 6.58
C VAL A 3 1.50 -18.39 6.22
N ILE A 4 0.78 -19.45 6.62
CA ILE A 4 -0.66 -19.58 6.36
C ILE A 4 -1.45 -18.57 7.18
N ALA A 5 -1.03 -18.33 8.44
CA ALA A 5 -1.65 -17.33 9.31
C ALA A 5 -1.43 -15.89 8.83
N ALA A 6 -0.32 -15.61 8.13
CA ALA A 6 -0.01 -14.31 7.55
C ALA A 6 -0.67 -14.07 6.17
N LEU A 7 -1.21 -15.13 5.55
CA LEU A 7 -1.77 -15.09 4.20
C LEU A 7 -2.92 -14.07 4.03
N PRO A 8 -3.86 -13.94 4.98
CA PRO A 8 -4.89 -12.90 4.89
C PRO A 8 -4.31 -11.48 4.89
N ALA A 9 -3.31 -11.21 5.75
CA ALA A 9 -2.68 -9.90 5.83
C ALA A 9 -1.93 -9.57 4.52
N LEU A 10 -1.27 -10.56 3.91
CA LEU A 10 -0.63 -10.43 2.61
C LEU A 10 -1.64 -10.09 1.50
N LEU A 11 -2.82 -10.72 1.49
CA LEU A 11 -3.86 -10.41 0.50
C LEU A 11 -4.40 -8.98 0.64
N VAL A 12 -4.64 -8.53 1.88
CA VAL A 12 -5.09 -7.15 2.14
C VAL A 12 -4.01 -6.13 1.75
N PHE A 13 -2.74 -6.43 2.06
CA PHE A 13 -1.61 -5.63 1.61
C PHE A 13 -1.55 -5.54 0.08
N LEU A 14 -1.70 -6.67 -0.63
CA LEU A 14 -1.72 -6.70 -2.09
C LEU A 14 -2.84 -5.80 -2.64
N MET A 15 -4.05 -5.86 -2.08
CA MET A 15 -5.14 -4.98 -2.49
C MET A 15 -4.83 -3.49 -2.25
N ALA A 16 -4.19 -3.15 -1.14
CA ALA A 16 -3.73 -1.78 -0.89
C ALA A 16 -2.70 -1.32 -1.95
N THR A 17 -1.74 -2.18 -2.30
CA THR A 17 -0.75 -1.88 -3.34
C THR A 17 -1.38 -1.73 -4.72
N VAL A 18 -2.40 -2.53 -5.06
CA VAL A 18 -3.19 -2.35 -6.30
C VAL A 18 -3.83 -0.96 -6.32
N GLY A 19 -4.40 -0.52 -5.21
CA GLY A 19 -4.95 0.84 -5.08
C GLY A 19 -3.91 1.94 -5.38
N GLN A 20 -2.71 1.81 -4.82
CA GLN A 20 -1.61 2.75 -5.09
C GLN A 20 -1.17 2.72 -6.56
N MET A 21 -1.15 1.55 -7.19
CA MET A 21 -0.84 1.41 -8.62
C MET A 21 -1.89 2.07 -9.50
N LEU A 22 -3.17 1.98 -9.15
CA LEU A 22 -4.24 2.70 -9.84
C LEU A 22 -4.07 4.21 -9.72
N VAL A 23 -3.66 4.70 -8.54
CA VAL A 23 -3.31 6.12 -8.37
C VAL A 23 -2.14 6.46 -9.27
N LEU A 24 -1.04 5.70 -9.25
CA LEU A 24 0.14 5.97 -10.08
C LEU A 24 -0.19 5.95 -11.59
N ALA A 25 -0.99 4.99 -12.03
CA ALA A 25 -1.42 4.85 -13.41
C ALA A 25 -2.17 6.09 -13.91
N ARG A 26 -2.94 6.76 -13.06
CA ARG A 26 -3.64 8.01 -13.43
C ARG A 26 -2.69 9.13 -13.85
N TRP A 27 -1.50 9.18 -13.25
CA TRP A 27 -0.51 10.23 -13.50
C TRP A 27 0.43 9.87 -14.65
N MET A 28 0.58 8.58 -14.96
CA MET A 28 1.42 8.10 -16.04
C MET A 28 0.65 8.10 -17.37
N ARG A 29 1.08 8.95 -18.32
CA ARG A 29 0.47 9.02 -19.67
C ARG A 29 0.89 7.86 -20.59
N GLN A 30 1.98 7.17 -20.27
CA GLN A 30 2.56 6.11 -21.10
C GLN A 30 2.68 4.80 -20.31
N THR A 31 2.17 3.70 -20.86
CA THR A 31 2.21 2.37 -20.25
C THR A 31 3.64 1.88 -20.02
N LEU A 32 4.56 2.20 -20.94
CA LEU A 32 5.98 1.83 -20.79
C LEU A 32 6.62 2.51 -19.58
N LEU A 33 6.35 3.80 -19.35
CA LEU A 33 6.84 4.50 -18.16
C LEU A 33 6.24 3.91 -16.87
N PHE A 34 4.97 3.51 -16.90
CA PHE A 34 4.34 2.85 -15.77
C PHE A 34 5.00 1.50 -15.43
N LEU A 35 5.35 0.69 -16.45
CA LEU A 35 6.03 -0.60 -16.26
C LEU A 35 7.37 -0.49 -15.54
N PHE A 36 8.10 0.61 -15.73
CA PHE A 36 9.36 0.87 -15.01
C PHE A 36 9.14 1.62 -13.68
N ALA A 37 8.20 2.56 -13.64
CA ALA A 37 7.93 3.36 -12.44
C ALA A 37 7.25 2.55 -11.33
N ALA A 38 6.33 1.64 -11.66
CA ALA A 38 5.62 0.82 -10.69
C ALA A 38 6.55 -0.01 -9.78
N PRO A 39 7.51 -0.81 -10.29
CA PRO A 39 8.43 -1.56 -9.43
C PRO A 39 9.35 -0.63 -8.64
N LEU A 40 9.82 0.48 -9.22
CA LEU A 40 10.65 1.47 -8.52
C LEU A 40 9.91 2.10 -7.34
N VAL A 41 8.68 2.55 -7.55
CA VAL A 41 7.82 3.14 -6.51
C VAL A 41 7.50 2.10 -5.43
N THR A 42 7.20 0.86 -5.82
CA THR A 42 6.96 -0.23 -4.86
C THR A 42 8.20 -0.49 -4.00
N PHE A 43 9.38 -0.51 -4.61
CA PHE A 43 10.63 -0.71 -3.91
C PHE A 43 10.89 0.40 -2.89
N VAL A 44 10.77 1.67 -3.32
CA VAL A 44 10.91 2.83 -2.42
C VAL A 44 9.90 2.75 -1.28
N GLN A 45 8.64 2.42 -1.55
CA GLN A 45 7.64 2.24 -0.51
C GLN A 45 7.97 1.11 0.46
N ALA A 46 8.50 -0.02 -0.03
CA ALA A 46 8.90 -1.14 0.81
C ALA A 46 10.08 -0.78 1.74
N VAL A 47 10.98 0.10 1.29
CA VAL A 47 12.03 0.67 2.15
C VAL A 47 11.44 1.66 3.17
N LEU A 48 10.64 2.63 2.73
CA LEU A 48 10.09 3.68 3.59
C LEU A 48 9.10 3.15 4.63
N SER A 49 8.43 2.04 4.34
CA SER A 49 7.48 1.40 5.27
C SER A 49 8.15 0.50 6.31
N GLY A 50 9.47 0.29 6.20
CA GLY A 50 10.20 -0.59 7.10
C GLY A 50 10.12 -2.09 6.73
N LEU A 51 9.58 -2.41 5.55
CA LEU A 51 9.34 -3.78 5.11
C LEU A 51 10.61 -4.49 4.63
N LEU A 52 11.46 -3.78 3.88
CA LEU A 52 12.76 -4.30 3.45
C LEU A 52 13.87 -4.08 4.47
N LEU A 53 13.87 -2.92 5.14
CA LEU A 53 14.91 -2.50 6.07
C LEU A 53 14.25 -1.88 7.30
N PRO A 54 14.67 -2.22 8.53
CA PRO A 54 14.10 -1.62 9.72
C PRO A 54 14.33 -0.11 9.75
N LEU A 55 13.29 0.65 10.08
CA LEU A 55 13.36 2.10 10.17
C LEU A 55 14.26 2.54 11.33
N PRO A 56 15.22 3.45 11.11
CA PRO A 56 16.15 3.87 12.15
C PRO A 56 15.46 4.53 13.34
N PRO A 57 16.00 4.39 14.57
CA PRO A 57 15.34 4.86 15.79
C PRO A 57 15.12 6.38 15.83
N TRP A 58 16.06 7.15 15.27
CA TRP A 58 16.06 8.61 15.22
C TRP A 58 15.08 9.21 14.20
N ALA A 59 14.58 8.42 13.23
CA ALA A 59 13.73 8.91 12.15
C ALA A 59 12.23 8.97 12.56
N GLY A 60 11.91 9.74 13.60
CA GLY A 60 10.55 9.86 14.15
C GLY A 60 9.51 10.31 13.11
N LEU A 61 9.81 11.35 12.34
CA LEU A 61 8.93 11.84 11.25
C LEU A 61 8.69 10.77 10.18
N LEU A 62 9.74 10.03 9.80
CA LEU A 62 9.62 8.98 8.80
C LEU A 62 8.73 7.84 9.28
N LYS A 63 8.79 7.49 10.57
CA LYS A 63 7.88 6.49 11.17
C LYS A 63 6.42 6.95 11.13
N GLN A 64 6.15 8.23 11.36
CA GLN A 64 4.79 8.77 11.26
C GLN A 64 4.27 8.73 9.83
N LEU A 65 5.10 9.10 8.85
CA LEU A 65 4.75 8.97 7.42
C LEU A 65 4.59 7.50 7.01
N ALA A 66 5.39 6.60 7.58
CA ALA A 66 5.32 5.17 7.32
C ALA A 66 3.95 4.59 7.70
N LEU A 67 3.27 5.13 8.71
CA LEU A 67 1.91 4.68 9.09
C LEU A 67 0.85 4.88 8.00
N LEU A 68 1.11 5.75 7.02
CA LEU A 68 0.24 5.93 5.85
C LEU A 68 0.46 4.83 4.80
N LEU A 69 1.59 4.12 4.87
CA LEU A 69 1.95 3.06 3.95
C LEU A 69 1.42 1.72 4.47
N PRO A 70 0.81 0.89 3.61
CA PRO A 70 0.29 -0.41 4.02
C PRO A 70 1.40 -1.35 4.52
N GLY A 71 2.64 -1.15 4.08
CA GLY A 71 3.80 -1.97 4.46
C GLY A 71 4.13 -1.91 5.95
N SER A 72 3.93 -0.78 6.64
CA SER A 72 4.29 -0.66 8.07
C SER A 72 3.37 -1.51 8.94
N HIS A 73 2.08 -1.57 8.58
CA HIS A 73 1.07 -2.38 9.27
C HIS A 73 1.29 -3.86 9.00
N LEU A 74 1.69 -4.22 7.77
CA LEU A 74 2.07 -5.60 7.46
C LEU A 74 3.29 -6.05 8.28
N VAL A 75 4.33 -5.22 8.38
CA VAL A 75 5.49 -5.52 9.22
C VAL A 75 5.08 -5.75 10.67
N ALA A 76 4.25 -4.85 11.23
CA ALA A 76 3.75 -4.99 12.59
C ALA A 76 2.99 -6.31 12.81
N LEU A 77 2.19 -6.77 11.84
CA LEU A 77 1.49 -8.05 11.88
C LEU A 77 2.42 -9.26 11.72
N LEU A 78 3.47 -9.14 10.91
CA LEU A 78 4.44 -10.22 10.69
C LEU A 78 5.42 -10.40 11.86
N THR A 79 5.74 -9.31 12.56
CA THR A 79 6.66 -9.32 13.71
C THR A 79 5.93 -9.54 15.04
N ALA A 80 4.62 -9.38 15.08
CA ALA A 80 3.82 -9.66 16.27
C ALA A 80 3.89 -11.16 16.64
N SER A 81 3.95 -11.45 17.94
CA SER A 81 3.81 -12.82 18.43
C SER A 81 2.41 -13.35 18.09
N PRO A 82 2.26 -14.67 17.81
CA PRO A 82 1.00 -15.26 17.37
C PRO A 82 -0.17 -15.05 18.35
N ASP A 83 0.11 -14.87 19.65
CA ASP A 83 -0.90 -14.57 20.67
C ASP A 83 -1.25 -13.08 20.80
N MET A 84 -0.46 -12.19 20.19
CA MET A 84 -0.64 -10.73 20.20
C MET A 84 -0.73 -10.17 18.78
N MET A 85 -1.54 -10.78 17.92
CA MET A 85 -1.91 -10.15 16.66
C MET A 85 -2.59 -8.81 16.99
N SER A 86 -1.86 -7.70 16.77
CA SER A 86 -2.33 -6.37 17.13
C SER A 86 -3.55 -6.01 16.28
N ALA A 87 -4.73 -5.99 16.90
CA ALA A 87 -5.97 -5.53 16.27
C ALA A 87 -5.82 -4.14 15.65
N ALA A 88 -4.98 -3.27 16.26
CA ALA A 88 -4.65 -1.96 15.73
C ALA A 88 -3.87 -2.03 14.40
N ALA A 89 -2.92 -2.96 14.26
CA ALA A 89 -2.19 -3.15 13.01
C ALA A 89 -3.10 -3.73 11.91
N TRP A 90 -4.00 -4.64 12.28
CA TRP A 90 -5.04 -5.14 11.36
C TRP A 90 -5.97 -4.04 10.88
N PHE A 91 -6.46 -3.22 11.80
CA PHE A 91 -7.31 -2.08 11.48
C PHE A 91 -6.59 -1.06 10.60
N GLY A 92 -5.34 -0.74 10.93
CA GLY A 92 -4.49 0.15 10.11
C GLY A 92 -4.29 -0.37 8.69
N LEU A 93 -4.04 -1.68 8.53
CA LEU A 93 -3.91 -2.31 7.22
C LEU A 93 -5.21 -2.22 6.41
N LEU A 94 -6.36 -2.56 7.01
CA LEU A 94 -7.66 -2.46 6.34
C LEU A 94 -8.00 -1.01 5.94
N LEU A 95 -7.73 -0.05 6.82
CA LEU A 95 -7.99 1.37 6.56
C LEU A 95 -7.09 1.90 5.44
N SER A 96 -5.82 1.47 5.41
CA SER A 96 -4.91 1.79 4.31
C SER A 96 -5.35 1.17 2.99
N MET A 97 -5.84 -0.08 2.99
CA MET A 97 -6.40 -0.73 1.81
C MET A 97 -7.60 0.07 1.29
N LEU A 98 -8.59 0.35 2.13
CA LEU A 98 -9.79 1.08 1.74
C LEU A 98 -9.46 2.49 1.23
N GLY A 99 -8.54 3.18 1.90
CA GLY A 99 -8.09 4.51 1.49
C GLY A 99 -7.43 4.52 0.12
N TRP A 100 -6.40 3.70 -0.09
CA TRP A 100 -5.64 3.67 -1.35
C TRP A 100 -6.45 3.10 -2.51
N LEU A 101 -7.20 2.02 -2.28
CA LEU A 101 -8.02 1.38 -3.30
C LEU A 101 -9.23 2.25 -3.66
N GLY A 102 -9.91 2.83 -2.67
CA GLY A 102 -10.99 3.79 -2.90
C GLY A 102 -10.52 5.02 -3.66
N LEU A 103 -9.37 5.59 -3.29
CA LEU A 103 -8.78 6.72 -4.00
C LEU A 103 -8.41 6.37 -5.45
N GLY A 104 -7.76 5.22 -5.66
CA GLY A 104 -7.40 4.73 -6.98
C GLY A 104 -8.62 4.55 -7.90
N ILE A 105 -9.68 3.93 -7.40
CA ILE A 105 -10.94 3.74 -8.14
C ILE A 105 -11.62 5.08 -8.42
N LEU A 106 -11.69 5.98 -7.44
CA LEU A 106 -12.34 7.28 -7.60
C LEU A 106 -11.64 8.15 -8.66
N LEU A 107 -10.31 8.17 -8.66
CA LEU A 107 -9.53 8.94 -9.63
C LEU A 107 -9.67 8.40 -11.06
N ASN A 108 -9.74 7.07 -11.23
CA ASN A 108 -9.85 6.45 -12.55
C ASN A 108 -11.30 6.41 -13.08
N SER A 109 -12.31 6.26 -12.22
CA SER A 109 -13.72 6.30 -12.62
C SER A 109 -14.14 7.67 -13.17
N ARG A 110 -13.67 8.76 -12.56
CA ARG A 110 -13.90 10.14 -13.05
C ARG A 110 -13.31 10.37 -14.44
N ALA A 111 -12.15 9.77 -14.74
CA ALA A 111 -11.53 9.86 -16.05
C ALA A 111 -12.40 9.19 -17.14
N MET A 112 -12.98 8.04 -16.81
CA MET A 112 -13.81 7.28 -17.74
C MET A 112 -15.13 8.00 -18.08
N VAL A 113 -15.73 8.68 -17.09
CA VAL A 113 -16.94 9.52 -17.29
C VAL A 113 -16.67 10.76 -18.15
N GLN A 114 -15.46 11.33 -18.08
CA GLN A 114 -15.10 12.47 -18.93
C GLN A 114 -14.95 12.05 -20.40
N VAL A 115 -14.36 10.90 -20.68
CA VAL A 115 -14.18 10.38 -22.04
C VAL A 115 -15.51 10.05 -22.72
N THR A 116 -16.50 9.52 -21.98
CA THR A 116 -17.84 9.22 -22.51
C THR A 116 -18.70 10.45 -22.74
N ARG A 117 -18.41 11.59 -22.10
CA ARG A 117 -19.12 12.87 -22.36
C ARG A 117 -18.57 13.66 -23.54
N THR A 118 -17.34 13.36 -23.97
CA THR A 118 -16.66 14.06 -25.07
C THR A 118 -16.75 13.32 -26.41
N ARG A 119 -17.48 12.21 -26.48
CA ARG A 119 -17.86 11.50 -27.70
C ARG A 119 -19.36 11.67 -27.92
#